data_AF-A0A8H4XV18-F1
#
_entry.id   AF-A0A8H4XV18-F1
#
_cell.length_a   1.000
_cell.length_b   1.000
_cell.length_c   1.000
_cell.angle_alpha   90.00
_cell.angle_beta   90.00
_cell.angle_gamma   90.00
#
_symmetry.space_group_name_H-M   'P 1'
#
loop_
_entity.id
_entity.type
_entity.pdbx_description
1 polymer ?
#
loop_
_entity_poly.entity_id
_entity_poly.type
_entity_poly.pdbx_seq_one_letter_code
_entity_poly.pdbx_strand_id
1 'polypeptide(L)'
;MLDLSNDPDRNLLDPAEVNLAATLRLSCATYLCSKRRIFEARVKALSIGKEFRKTDAQQACKIDVNKASKLWTAYDRVGWFKPEHFIRFLKA
;
A
#
# COMPACT_ATOMS: atom_id res chain seq x y z
N MET A 1 -17.27 -4.71 13.52
CA MET A 1 -16.24 -5.20 12.58
C MET A 1 -16.74 -4.90 11.18
N LEU A 2 -15.89 -4.43 10.26
CA LEU A 2 -16.32 -4.29 8.86
C LEU A 2 -16.27 -5.70 8.24
N ASP A 3 -17.41 -6.20 7.78
CA ASP A 3 -17.48 -7.53 7.21
C ASP A 3 -16.97 -7.49 5.76
N LEU A 4 -15.71 -7.92 5.57
CA LEU A 4 -15.06 -8.03 4.26
C LEU A 4 -15.26 -9.43 3.65
N SER A 5 -16.17 -10.25 4.22
CA SER A 5 -16.44 -11.61 3.74
C SER A 5 -17.17 -11.64 2.41
N ASN A 6 -17.81 -10.54 2.01
CA ASN A 6 -18.57 -10.44 0.76
C ASN A 6 -17.79 -9.81 -0.41
N ASP A 7 -16.54 -9.40 -0.21
CA ASP A 7 -15.73 -8.83 -1.28
C ASP A 7 -15.12 -9.97 -2.12
N PRO A 8 -15.43 -10.06 -3.43
CA PRO A 8 -14.91 -11.11 -4.31
C PRO A 8 -13.38 -11.09 -4.40
N ASP A 9 -12.76 -9.95 -4.08
CA ASP A 9 -11.32 -9.76 -4.07
C ASP A 9 -10.62 -10.27 -2.80
N ARG A 10 -11.32 -10.84 -1.82
CA ARG A 10 -10.70 -11.39 -0.59
C ARG A 10 -9.63 -12.44 -0.89
N ASN A 11 -9.79 -13.21 -1.96
CA ASN A 11 -8.81 -14.21 -2.41
C ASN A 11 -7.55 -13.61 -3.07
N LEU A 12 -7.57 -12.33 -3.42
CA LEU A 12 -6.43 -11.61 -4.00
C LEU A 12 -5.54 -10.94 -2.94
N LEU A 13 -6.01 -10.87 -1.70
CA LEU A 13 -5.28 -10.27 -0.57
C LEU A 13 -4.81 -11.35 0.40
N ASP A 14 -3.61 -11.18 0.92
CA ASP A 14 -3.11 -12.01 2.01
C ASP A 14 -3.99 -11.81 3.28
N PRO A 15 -4.24 -12.84 4.09
CA PRO A 15 -5.00 -12.71 5.35
C PRO A 15 -4.50 -11.58 6.25
N ALA A 16 -3.21 -11.24 6.24
CA ALA A 16 -2.68 -10.09 6.97
C ALA A 16 -3.18 -8.74 6.41
N GLU A 17 -3.29 -8.62 5.09
CA GLU A 17 -3.79 -7.43 4.40
C GLU A 17 -5.31 -7.27 4.58
N VAL A 18 -6.06 -8.38 4.55
CA VAL A 18 -7.49 -8.39 4.85
C VAL A 18 -7.74 -7.89 6.28
N ASN A 19 -6.94 -8.34 7.24
CA ASN A 19 -7.05 -7.89 8.64
C ASN A 19 -6.71 -6.40 8.79
N LEU A 20 -5.72 -5.89 8.05
CA LEU A 20 -5.41 -4.46 7.97
C LEU A 20 -6.56 -3.65 7.37
N ALA A 21 -7.15 -4.11 6.26
CA ALA A 21 -8.30 -3.45 5.63
C ALA A 21 -9.53 -3.43 6.57
N ALA A 22 -9.79 -4.53 7.28
CA ALA A 22 -10.86 -4.65 8.28
C ALA A 22 -10.65 -3.64 9.43
N THR A 23 -9.41 -3.55 9.93
CA THR A 23 -9.01 -2.62 11.00
C THR A 23 -9.17 -1.17 10.56
N LEU A 24 -8.80 -0.85 9.31
CA LEU A 24 -8.89 0.49 8.75
C LEU A 24 -10.30 0.86 8.25
N ARG A 25 -11.26 -0.09 8.30
CA ARG A 25 -12.62 0.07 7.78
C ARG A 25 -12.59 0.55 6.32
N LEU A 26 -11.88 -0.17 5.46
CA LEU A 26 -11.74 0.10 4.03
C LEU A 26 -12.19 -1.13 3.23
N SER A 27 -12.86 -0.92 2.10
CA SER A 27 -13.16 -1.99 1.14
C SER A 27 -11.88 -2.54 0.50
N CYS A 28 -11.85 -3.84 0.17
CA CYS A 28 -10.71 -4.49 -0.47
C CYS A 28 -10.30 -3.78 -1.78
N ALA A 29 -11.28 -3.40 -2.60
CA ALA A 29 -11.03 -2.62 -3.82
C ALA A 29 -10.25 -1.32 -3.57
N THR A 30 -10.64 -0.56 -2.54
CA THR A 30 -9.98 0.70 -2.16
C THR A 30 -8.56 0.45 -1.63
N TYR A 31 -8.37 -0.63 -0.87
CA TYR A 31 -7.06 -1.05 -0.39
C TYR A 31 -6.12 -1.41 -1.54
N LEU A 32 -6.56 -2.25 -2.48
CA LEU A 32 -5.78 -2.66 -3.65
C LEU A 32 -5.39 -1.47 -4.52
N CYS A 33 -6.34 -0.55 -4.75
CA CYS A 33 -6.08 0.67 -5.51
C CYS A 33 -5.03 1.55 -4.81
N SER A 34 -5.13 1.68 -3.49
CA SER A 34 -4.17 2.44 -2.67
C SER A 34 -2.79 1.80 -2.69
N LYS A 35 -2.71 0.48 -2.47
CA LYS A 35 -1.47 -0.31 -2.54
C LYS A 35 -0.78 -0.08 -3.88
N ARG A 36 -1.48 -0.26 -5.00
CA ARG A 36 -0.91 -0.07 -6.34
C ARG A 36 -0.34 1.34 -6.55
N ARG A 37 -1.05 2.38 -6.07
CA ARG A 37 -0.61 3.78 -6.15
C ARG A 37 0.63 4.06 -5.31
N ILE A 38 0.70 3.55 -4.08
CA ILE A 38 1.87 3.70 -3.21
C ILE A 38 3.09 3.06 -3.88
N PHE A 39 2.92 1.85 -4.41
CA PHE A 39 3.99 1.14 -5.10
C PHE A 39 4.46 1.87 -6.34
N GLU A 40 3.55 2.38 -7.17
CA GLU A 40 3.90 3.17 -8.35
C GLU A 40 4.68 4.45 -7.97
N ALA A 41 4.21 5.18 -6.96
CA ALA A 41 4.90 6.37 -6.46
C ALA A 41 6.26 6.03 -5.86
N ARG A 42 6.39 4.89 -5.17
CA ARG A 42 7.66 4.39 -4.64
C ARG A 42 8.65 4.06 -5.75
N VAL A 43 8.21 3.37 -6.80
CA VAL A 43 9.02 3.04 -7.99
C VAL A 43 9.47 4.32 -8.68
N LYS A 44 8.57 5.28 -8.90
CA LYS A 44 8.90 6.58 -9.49
C LYS A 44 9.95 7.33 -8.66
N ALA A 45 9.75 7.41 -7.33
CA ALA A 45 10.69 8.04 -6.41
C ALA A 45 12.07 7.34 -6.45
N LEU A 46 12.08 6.01 -6.47
CA LEU A 46 13.31 5.24 -6.55
C LEU A 46 14.03 5.43 -7.90
N SER A 47 13.28 5.50 -9.00
CA SER A 47 13.80 5.75 -10.35
C SER A 47 14.48 7.11 -10.49
N ILE A 48 14.02 8.13 -9.74
CA ILE A 48 14.64 9.45 -9.69
C ILE A 48 15.71 9.57 -8.57
N GLY A 49 15.99 8.48 -7.84
CA GLY A 49 16.94 8.48 -6.72
C GLY A 49 16.46 9.26 -5.49
N LYS A 50 15.16 9.54 -5.36
CA LYS A 50 14.57 10.28 -4.24
C LYS A 50 14.01 9.33 -3.18
N GLU A 51 14.11 9.75 -1.92
CA GLU A 51 13.49 9.05 -0.80
C GLU A 51 11.96 9.15 -0.87
N PHE A 52 11.29 8.01 -0.74
CA PHE A 52 9.84 7.94 -0.71
C PHE A 52 9.34 8.15 0.72
N ARG A 53 8.62 9.25 0.96
CA ARG A 53 8.08 9.58 2.28
C ARG A 53 6.60 9.21 2.38
N LYS A 54 6.12 9.09 3.62
CA LYS A 54 4.69 8.93 3.93
C LYS A 54 3.82 10.01 3.26
N THR A 55 4.33 11.23 3.11
CA THR A 55 3.62 12.35 2.47
C THR A 55 3.35 12.10 0.99
N ASP A 56 4.33 11.56 0.25
CA ASP A 56 4.17 11.18 -1.15
C ASP A 56 3.16 10.03 -1.29
N ALA A 57 3.22 9.05 -0.39
CA ALA A 57 2.25 7.94 -0.36
C ALA A 57 0.82 8.44 -0.10
N GLN A 58 0.66 9.37 0.85
CA GLN A 58 -0.62 9.98 1.17
C GLN A 58 -1.19 10.78 -0.02
N GLN A 59 -0.36 11.57 -0.70
CA GLN A 59 -0.79 12.34 -1.88
C GLN A 59 -1.13 11.43 -3.07
N ALA A 60 -0.39 10.34 -3.27
CA ALA A 60 -0.67 9.38 -4.33
C ALA A 60 -1.98 8.60 -4.10
N CYS A 61 -2.33 8.35 -2.84
CA CYS A 61 -3.53 7.63 -2.47
C CYS A 61 -4.76 8.54 -2.46
N LYS A 62 -5.84 8.11 -3.13
CA LYS A 62 -7.16 8.76 -3.05
C LYS A 62 -7.97 8.27 -1.84
N ILE A 63 -7.35 8.10 -0.69
CA ILE A 63 -8.02 7.69 0.56
C ILE A 63 -7.74 8.67 1.68
N ASP A 64 -8.43 8.48 2.79
CA ASP A 64 -8.21 9.25 4.01
C ASP A 64 -6.73 9.24 4.44
N VAL A 65 -6.19 10.44 4.70
CA VAL A 65 -4.77 10.66 5.01
C VAL A 65 -4.32 9.92 6.26
N ASN A 66 -5.19 9.73 7.25
CA ASN A 66 -4.88 8.98 8.47
C ASN A 66 -4.81 7.47 8.18
N LYS A 67 -5.70 6.97 7.33
CA LYS A 67 -5.69 5.56 6.91
C LYS A 67 -4.48 5.23 6.05
N ALA A 68 -4.16 6.09 5.07
CA ALA A 68 -2.96 5.96 4.25
C ALA A 68 -1.69 5.98 5.11
N SER A 69 -1.63 6.85 6.13
CA SER A 69 -0.49 6.92 7.06
C SER A 69 -0.28 5.62 7.85
N LYS A 70 -1.36 5.05 8.40
CA LYS A 70 -1.30 3.77 9.13
C LYS A 70 -0.91 2.62 8.21
N LEU A 71 -1.48 2.57 7.02
CA LEU A 71 -1.18 1.57 6.00
C LEU A 71 0.30 1.63 5.58
N TRP A 72 0.79 2.83 5.28
CA TRP A 72 2.18 3.06 4.89
C TRP A 72 3.14 2.61 5.99
N THR A 73 2.87 2.99 7.24
CA THR A 73 3.69 2.57 8.39
C THR A 73 3.70 1.05 8.56
N ALA A 74 2.57 0.37 8.31
CA ALA A 74 2.52 -1.08 8.35
C ALA A 74 3.40 -1.71 7.26
N TYR A 75 3.32 -1.22 6.02
CA TYR A 75 4.18 -1.68 4.93
C TYR A 75 5.67 -1.41 5.18
N ASP A 76 6.00 -0.23 5.71
CA ASP A 76 7.36 0.13 6.08
C ASP A 76 7.91 -0.81 7.15
N ARG A 77 7.11 -1.09 8.19
CA ARG A 77 7.48 -2.04 9.26
C ARG A 77 7.68 -3.46 8.77
N VAL A 78 6.90 -3.91 7.78
CA VAL A 78 7.08 -5.23 7.15
C VAL A 78 8.28 -5.23 6.18
N GLY A 79 8.78 -4.05 5.79
CA GLY A 79 9.91 -3.90 4.86
C GLY A 79 9.50 -3.93 3.39
N TRP A 80 8.23 -3.70 3.07
CA TRP A 80 7.73 -3.68 1.69
C TRP A 80 8.35 -2.56 0.84
N PHE A 81 8.86 -1.49 1.47
CA PHE A 81 9.55 -0.39 0.77
C PHE A 81 11.05 -0.59 0.55
N LYS A 82 11.59 -1.74 0.98
CA LYS A 82 13.01 -2.04 0.83
C LYS A 82 13.40 -2.02 -0.64
N PRO A 83 14.51 -1.34 -1.00
CA PRO A 83 14.98 -1.26 -2.38
C PRO A 83 15.22 -2.65 -2.98
N GLU A 84 15.52 -3.66 -2.16
CA GLU A 84 15.68 -5.07 -2.55
C GLU A 84 14.53 -5.60 -3.41
N HIS A 85 13.28 -5.23 -3.09
CA HIS A 85 12.11 -5.63 -3.88
C HIS A 85 11.99 -4.90 -5.22
N PHE A 86 12.55 -3.69 -5.30
CA PHE A 86 12.46 -2.82 -6.46
C PHE A 86 13.71 -2.87 -7.36
N ILE A 87 14.82 -3.47 -6.89
CA ILE A 87 16.03 -3.70 -7.69
C ILE A 87 15.70 -4.46 -8.98
N ARG A 88 14.74 -5.40 -8.95
CA ARG A 88 14.30 -6.11 -10.15
C ARG A 88 13.53 -5.23 -11.15
N PHE A 89 12.88 -4.16 -10.67
CA PHE A 89 12.16 -3.19 -11.48
C PHE A 89 13.06 -2.02 -11.95
N LEU A 90 14.23 -1.83 -11.34
CA LEU A 90 15.22 -0.83 -11.74
C LEU A 90 16.17 -1.32 -12.86
N LYS A 91 16.30 -2.63 -13.08
CA LYS A 91 17.17 -3.21 -14.14
C LYS A 91 16.48 -3.26 -15.52
N ALA A 92 15.83 -2.17 -15.93
CA ALA A 92 15.32 -2.01 -17.29
C ALA A 92 16.12 -0.94 -18.02
#